data_AF-A0A7V3ZJN7-F1
#
_entry.id   AF-A0A7V3ZJN7-F1
#
_cell.length_a   1.000
_cell.length_b   1.000
_cell.length_c   1.000
_cell.angle_alpha   90.00
_cell.angle_beta   90.00
_cell.angle_gamma   90.00
#
_symmetry.space_group_name_H-M   'P 1'
#
loop_
_entity.id
_entity.type
_entity.pdbx_description
1 polymer ?
#
loop_
_entity_poly.entity_id
_entity_poly.type
_entity_poly.pdbx_seq_one_letter_code
_entity_poly.pdbx_strand_id
1 'polypeptide(L)'
;MRRERGFTLIELMVVIVIIAILAAVALPNFMGATERARESAVRSAVKTIQTALEIYATDNQGYYPGDIYSLTTGNYLPGGKFPNNPATNSPYTFTVTSNGSASEGAYRITYSVSSDHSAYTITGYGKDGQKVIIQVSSAGTTR
;
A
#
# COMPACT_ATOMS: atom_id res chain seq x y z
N MET A 1 -2.99 70.64 -4.95
CA MET A 1 -2.98 70.11 -3.57
C MET A 1 -3.45 68.66 -3.62
N ARG A 2 -2.55 67.68 -3.48
CA ARG A 2 -2.93 66.27 -3.39
C ARG A 2 -3.38 65.99 -1.96
N ARG A 3 -4.62 65.52 -1.77
CA ARG A 3 -5.10 65.02 -0.48
C ARG A 3 -4.49 63.64 -0.26
N GLU A 4 -3.49 63.56 0.59
CA GLU A 4 -3.01 62.29 1.12
C GLU A 4 -4.09 61.72 2.04
N ARG A 5 -4.63 60.56 1.68
CA ARG A 5 -5.57 59.82 2.53
C ARG A 5 -4.73 58.95 3.47
N GLY A 6 -4.72 59.28 4.76
CA GLY A 6 -4.10 58.44 5.79
C GLY A 6 -4.93 57.17 6.03
N PHE A 7 -4.23 56.07 6.28
CA PHE A 7 -4.82 54.78 6.66
C PHE A 7 -5.48 54.91 8.04
N THR A 8 -6.67 54.35 8.24
CA THR A 8 -7.32 54.37 9.56
C THR A 8 -6.82 53.21 10.42
N LEU A 9 -6.72 53.43 11.75
CA LEU A 9 -6.39 52.35 12.69
C LEU A 9 -7.42 51.21 12.63
N ILE A 10 -8.68 51.54 12.37
CA ILE A 10 -9.77 50.56 12.24
C ILE A 10 -9.58 49.65 11.02
N GLU A 11 -9.12 50.19 9.88
CA GLU A 11 -8.78 49.38 8.70
C GLU A 11 -7.70 48.34 9.03
N LEU A 12 -6.66 48.74 9.76
CA LEU A 12 -5.60 47.82 10.13
C LEU A 12 -6.09 46.75 11.13
N MET A 13 -6.97 47.13 12.06
CA MET A 13 -7.53 46.21 13.06
C MET A 13 -8.40 45.13 12.42
N VAL A 14 -9.27 45.48 11.48
CA VAL A 14 -10.10 44.49 10.78
C VAL A 14 -9.24 43.52 9.97
N VAL A 15 -8.18 44.01 9.33
CA VAL A 15 -7.28 43.17 8.52
C VAL A 15 -6.58 42.13 9.38
N ILE A 16 -6.02 42.50 10.53
CA ILE A 16 -5.35 41.52 11.41
C ILE A 16 -6.32 40.51 12.00
N VAL A 17 -7.57 40.90 12.29
CA VAL A 17 -8.61 39.99 12.78
C VAL A 17 -8.98 38.97 11.71
N ILE A 18 -9.16 39.40 10.47
CA ILE A 18 -9.45 38.48 9.35
C ILE A 18 -8.27 37.53 9.12
N ILE A 19 -7.03 38.04 9.11
CA ILE A 19 -5.83 37.20 8.97
C ILE A 19 -5.71 36.18 10.11
N ALA A 20 -6.03 36.57 11.35
CA ALA A 20 -6.02 35.67 12.50
C ALA A 20 -7.06 34.54 12.38
N ILE A 21 -8.27 34.85 11.90
CA ILE A 21 -9.32 33.84 11.65
C ILE A 21 -8.90 32.90 10.51
N LEU A 22 -8.40 33.45 9.41
CA LEU A 22 -7.95 32.65 8.27
C LEU A 22 -6.79 31.72 8.67
N ALA A 23 -5.82 32.23 9.42
CA ALA A 23 -4.69 31.43 9.90
C ALA A 23 -5.13 30.28 10.81
N ALA A 24 -6.17 30.48 11.64
CA ALA A 24 -6.70 29.43 12.52
C ALA A 24 -7.39 28.29 11.75
N VAL A 25 -7.98 28.56 10.59
CA VAL A 25 -8.72 27.56 9.78
C VAL A 25 -7.88 27.01 8.62
N ALA A 26 -6.72 27.62 8.32
CA ALA A 26 -5.89 27.31 7.14
C ALA A 26 -5.08 26.00 7.22
N LEU A 27 -5.38 25.09 8.15
CA LEU A 27 -4.77 23.75 8.19
C LEU A 27 -5.78 22.70 7.71
N PRO A 28 -5.92 22.49 6.38
CA PRO A 28 -6.61 21.29 5.89
C PRO A 28 -5.85 20.05 6.39
N ASN A 29 -6.57 19.15 7.05
CA ASN A 29 -6.01 17.93 7.62
C ASN A 29 -5.67 16.93 6.49
N PHE A 30 -4.44 17.01 5.96
CA PHE A 30 -3.94 16.12 4.91
C PHE A 30 -3.63 14.70 5.37
N MET A 31 -3.73 14.39 6.67
CA MET A 31 -3.27 13.10 7.22
C MET A 31 -4.03 11.91 6.60
N GLY A 32 -5.32 12.07 6.29
CA GLY A 32 -6.12 10.99 5.69
C GLY A 32 -5.88 10.75 4.18
N ALA A 33 -5.29 11.70 3.45
CA ALA A 33 -4.99 11.52 2.03
C ALA A 33 -3.76 10.61 1.83
N THR A 34 -2.71 10.85 2.61
CA THR A 34 -1.47 10.06 2.57
C THR A 34 -1.72 8.60 2.97
N GLU A 35 -2.52 8.36 4.01
CA GLU A 35 -2.84 7.00 4.45
C GLU A 35 -3.55 6.20 3.34
N ARG A 36 -4.60 6.79 2.74
CA ARG A 36 -5.32 6.17 1.62
C ARG A 36 -4.42 5.90 0.41
N ALA A 37 -3.48 6.79 0.12
CA ALA A 37 -2.50 6.59 -0.95
C ALA A 37 -1.58 5.39 -0.65
N ARG A 38 -1.13 5.23 0.60
CA ARG A 38 -0.32 4.08 1.01
C ARG A 38 -1.10 2.77 0.98
N GLU A 39 -2.36 2.76 1.44
CA GLU A 39 -3.23 1.58 1.28
C GLU A 39 -3.45 1.21 -0.19
N SER A 40 -3.62 2.21 -1.06
CA SER A 40 -3.70 1.99 -2.51
C SER A 40 -2.41 1.34 -3.06
N ALA A 41 -1.24 1.80 -2.59
CA ALA A 41 0.04 1.17 -2.94
C ALA A 41 0.12 -0.29 -2.48
N VAL A 42 -0.39 -0.64 -1.30
CA VAL A 42 -0.49 -2.05 -0.85
C VAL A 42 -1.38 -2.86 -1.77
N ARG A 43 -2.55 -2.33 -2.17
CA ARG A 43 -3.46 -3.01 -3.11
C ARG A 43 -2.76 -3.30 -4.43
N SER A 44 -2.02 -2.32 -4.96
CA SER A 44 -1.24 -2.47 -6.19
C SER A 44 -0.12 -3.51 -6.02
N ALA A 45 0.62 -3.47 -4.91
CA ALA A 45 1.67 -4.44 -4.62
C ALA A 45 1.12 -5.88 -4.56
N VAL A 46 0.00 -6.09 -3.85
CA VAL A 46 -0.67 -7.40 -3.79
C VAL A 46 -1.10 -7.85 -5.18
N LYS A 47 -1.63 -6.95 -6.02
CA LYS A 47 -2.03 -7.30 -7.39
C LYS A 47 -0.85 -7.71 -8.26
N THR A 48 0.29 -7.01 -8.15
CA THR A 48 1.53 -7.37 -8.86
C THR A 48 2.01 -8.76 -8.45
N ILE A 49 2.02 -9.06 -7.15
CA ILE A 49 2.41 -10.38 -6.65
C ILE A 49 1.40 -11.45 -7.09
N GLN A 50 0.10 -11.14 -7.04
CA GLN A 50 -0.97 -12.03 -7.53
C GLN A 50 -0.73 -12.42 -8.99
N THR A 51 -0.48 -11.45 -9.88
CA THR A 51 -0.17 -11.74 -11.28
C THR A 51 1.07 -12.64 -11.42
N ALA A 52 2.13 -12.40 -10.63
CA ALA A 52 3.31 -13.27 -10.64
C ALA A 52 2.99 -14.70 -10.16
N LEU A 53 2.12 -14.87 -9.17
CA LEU A 53 1.65 -16.18 -8.69
C LEU A 53 0.86 -16.94 -9.78
N GLU A 54 -0.02 -16.26 -10.52
CA GLU A 54 -0.78 -16.88 -11.61
C GLU A 54 0.13 -17.30 -12.78
N ILE A 55 1.14 -16.49 -13.11
CA ILE A 55 2.14 -16.85 -14.12
C ILE A 55 2.95 -18.06 -13.64
N TYR A 56 3.41 -18.04 -12.39
CA TYR A 56 4.11 -19.19 -11.80
C TYR A 56 3.27 -20.46 -11.90
N ALA A 57 1.99 -20.41 -11.52
CA ALA A 57 1.11 -21.57 -11.58
C ALA A 57 0.93 -22.07 -13.02
N THR A 58 0.84 -21.17 -14.00
CA THR A 58 0.76 -21.54 -15.41
C THR A 58 1.98 -22.37 -15.84
N ASP A 59 3.18 -21.99 -15.40
CA ASP A 59 4.41 -22.71 -15.72
C ASP A 59 4.61 -23.98 -14.88
N ASN A 60 3.91 -24.08 -13.74
CA ASN A 60 4.05 -25.16 -12.76
C ASN A 60 2.77 -26.00 -12.62
N GLN A 61 2.08 -26.28 -13.74
CA GLN A 61 0.95 -27.22 -13.80
C GLN A 61 -0.23 -26.87 -12.86
N GLY A 62 -0.42 -25.59 -12.57
CA GLY A 62 -1.46 -25.08 -11.66
C GLY A 62 -1.04 -25.05 -10.19
N TYR A 63 0.20 -25.41 -9.85
CA TYR A 63 0.68 -25.39 -8.47
C TYR A 63 1.35 -24.05 -8.11
N TYR A 64 1.02 -23.53 -6.93
CA TYR A 64 1.58 -22.30 -6.38
C TYR A 64 2.86 -22.57 -5.58
N PRO A 65 3.78 -21.60 -5.45
CA PRO A 65 5.05 -21.82 -4.79
C PRO A 65 4.87 -21.98 -3.27
N GLY A 66 5.56 -22.97 -2.68
CA GLY A 66 5.64 -23.14 -1.22
C GLY A 66 6.33 -21.94 -0.54
N ASP A 67 7.41 -21.48 -1.15
CA ASP A 67 8.16 -20.29 -0.77
C ASP A 67 7.94 -19.17 -1.80
N ILE A 68 7.42 -18.03 -1.32
CA ILE A 68 7.15 -16.86 -2.15
C ILE A 68 8.39 -16.31 -2.86
N TYR A 69 9.61 -16.55 -2.36
CA TYR A 69 10.85 -16.15 -3.03
C TYR A 69 11.11 -16.89 -4.35
N SER A 70 10.36 -17.96 -4.64
CA SER A 70 10.37 -18.61 -5.96
C SER A 70 9.93 -17.64 -7.07
N LEU A 71 9.12 -16.62 -6.73
CA LEU A 71 8.72 -15.57 -7.68
C LEU A 71 9.89 -14.67 -8.09
N THR A 72 10.84 -14.41 -7.18
CA THR A 72 12.06 -13.65 -7.49
C THR A 72 13.08 -14.51 -8.23
N THR A 73 13.36 -15.72 -7.73
CA THR A 73 14.36 -16.62 -8.33
C THR A 73 13.97 -17.05 -9.73
N GLY A 74 12.66 -17.25 -9.98
CA GLY A 74 12.12 -17.59 -11.29
C GLY A 74 11.83 -16.39 -12.21
N ASN A 75 12.17 -15.16 -11.81
CA ASN A 75 11.93 -13.93 -12.58
C ASN A 75 10.46 -13.67 -12.97
N TYR A 76 9.52 -14.08 -12.11
CA TYR A 76 8.08 -13.82 -12.32
C TYR A 76 7.67 -12.40 -11.93
N LEU A 77 8.51 -11.70 -11.15
CA LEU A 77 8.26 -10.34 -10.72
C LEU A 77 8.94 -9.30 -11.63
N PRO A 78 8.28 -8.16 -11.88
CA PRO A 78 8.88 -7.08 -12.67
C PRO A 78 10.13 -6.54 -11.97
N GLY A 79 11.27 -6.58 -12.69
CA GLY A 79 12.56 -6.16 -12.15
C GLY A 79 13.16 -7.12 -11.12
N GLY A 80 12.67 -8.36 -11.02
CA GLY A 80 13.27 -9.43 -10.21
C GLY A 80 13.18 -9.22 -8.69
N LYS A 81 12.33 -8.29 -8.24
CA LYS A 81 12.17 -7.94 -6.83
C LYS A 81 10.71 -7.72 -6.47
N PHE A 82 10.38 -7.89 -5.19
CA PHE A 82 9.06 -7.53 -4.69
C PHE A 82 8.80 -6.01 -4.81
N PRO A 83 7.53 -5.60 -4.93
CA PRO A 83 7.15 -4.20 -4.84
C PRO A 83 7.64 -3.55 -3.55
N ASN A 84 7.75 -2.22 -3.56
CA ASN A 84 8.18 -1.48 -2.37
C ASN A 84 7.05 -1.36 -1.34
N ASN A 85 7.40 -1.50 -0.06
CA ASN A 85 6.52 -1.20 1.06
C ASN A 85 6.36 0.33 1.17
N PRO A 86 5.12 0.85 1.21
CA PRO A 86 4.87 2.29 1.25
C PRO A 86 5.25 2.99 2.57
N ALA A 87 5.55 2.26 3.65
CA ALA A 87 6.11 2.82 4.88
C ALA A 87 7.63 3.02 4.79
N THR A 88 8.36 2.11 4.16
CA THR A 88 9.83 2.10 4.17
C THR A 88 10.45 2.53 2.85
N ASN A 89 9.67 2.56 1.76
CA ASN A 89 10.14 2.74 0.38
C ASN A 89 11.18 1.71 -0.09
N SER A 90 11.25 0.56 0.58
CA SER A 90 12.12 -0.57 0.23
C SER A 90 11.29 -1.79 -0.20
N PRO A 91 11.82 -2.70 -1.03
CA PRO A 91 11.14 -3.94 -1.41
C PRO A 91 10.61 -4.70 -0.20
N TYR A 92 9.46 -5.35 -0.32
CA TYR A 92 8.99 -6.28 0.71
C TYR A 92 9.99 -7.42 0.90
N THR A 93 10.34 -7.66 2.16
CA THR A 93 11.07 -8.84 2.61
C THR A 93 10.13 -9.73 3.39
N PHE A 94 10.15 -11.03 3.11
CA PHE A 94 9.29 -12.03 3.73
C PHE A 94 10.09 -12.97 4.62
N THR A 95 9.52 -13.32 5.77
CA THR A 95 9.96 -14.45 6.60
C THR A 95 9.10 -15.66 6.24
N VAL A 96 9.74 -16.77 5.87
CA VAL A 96 9.05 -18.03 5.56
C VAL A 96 8.61 -18.70 6.86
N THR A 97 7.39 -19.22 6.85
CA THR A 97 6.75 -19.92 7.97
C THR A 97 6.26 -21.28 7.48
N SER A 98 5.81 -22.14 8.40
CA SER A 98 5.34 -23.49 8.07
C SER A 98 4.19 -23.54 7.06
N ASN A 99 3.38 -22.48 6.95
CA ASN A 99 2.19 -22.41 6.09
C ASN A 99 2.17 -21.17 5.15
N GLY A 100 3.35 -20.60 4.85
CA GLY A 100 3.43 -19.44 3.94
C GLY A 100 4.56 -18.48 4.28
N SER A 101 4.36 -17.18 4.02
CA SER A 101 5.36 -16.15 4.25
C SER A 101 4.71 -14.83 4.69
N ALA A 102 5.36 -14.09 5.58
CA ALA A 102 4.86 -12.80 6.04
C ALA A 102 5.96 -11.75 5.98
N SER A 103 5.62 -10.56 5.47
CA SER A 103 6.47 -9.39 5.63
C SER A 103 6.24 -8.74 7.00
N GLU A 104 7.25 -8.04 7.51
CA GLU A 104 7.18 -7.35 8.80
C GLU A 104 6.80 -5.86 8.65
N GLY A 105 6.39 -5.25 9.76
CA GLY A 105 6.13 -3.82 9.86
C GLY A 105 4.75 -3.36 9.38
N ALA A 106 4.61 -2.03 9.26
CA ALA A 106 3.40 -1.39 8.75
C ALA A 106 3.17 -1.74 7.27
N TYR A 107 1.90 -1.81 6.86
CA TYR A 107 1.51 -2.17 5.50
C TYR A 107 2.01 -3.54 5.04
N ARG A 108 2.09 -4.50 5.97
CA ARG A 108 2.61 -5.84 5.68
C ARG A 108 1.76 -6.58 4.65
N ILE A 109 2.37 -7.59 4.02
CA ILE A 109 1.72 -8.57 3.16
C ILE A 109 1.97 -9.95 3.74
N THR A 110 0.94 -10.79 3.76
CA THR A 110 1.06 -12.21 4.08
C THR A 110 0.65 -13.04 2.89
N TYR A 111 1.34 -14.15 2.69
CA TYR A 111 1.07 -15.18 1.73
C TYR A 111 0.91 -16.50 2.48
N SER A 112 -0.09 -17.30 2.13
CA SER A 112 -0.25 -18.66 2.61
C SER A 112 -0.70 -19.55 1.47
N VAL A 113 -0.21 -20.77 1.44
CA VAL A 113 -0.49 -21.75 0.39
C VAL A 113 -1.05 -23.01 1.03
N SER A 114 -1.94 -23.70 0.34
CA SER A 114 -2.47 -25.00 0.78
C SER A 114 -1.37 -26.06 0.77
N SER A 115 -1.54 -27.12 1.57
CA SER A 115 -0.54 -28.19 1.69
C SER A 115 -0.27 -28.93 0.38
N ASP A 116 -1.27 -29.00 -0.49
CA ASP A 116 -1.20 -29.57 -1.84
C ASP A 116 -0.79 -28.54 -2.90
N HIS A 117 -0.48 -27.31 -2.51
CA HIS A 117 -0.09 -26.20 -3.38
C HIS A 117 -1.12 -25.83 -4.46
N SER A 118 -2.36 -26.30 -4.35
CA SER A 118 -3.42 -26.04 -5.31
C SER A 118 -4.15 -24.73 -5.05
N ALA A 119 -3.95 -24.09 -3.89
CA ALA A 119 -4.59 -22.83 -3.55
C ALA A 119 -3.65 -21.91 -2.77
N TYR A 120 -3.87 -20.59 -2.90
CA TYR A 120 -3.20 -19.60 -2.08
C TYR A 120 -4.15 -18.52 -1.57
N THR A 121 -3.70 -17.86 -0.50
CA THR A 121 -4.27 -16.60 0.00
C THR A 121 -3.14 -15.59 0.14
N ILE A 122 -3.30 -14.43 -0.46
CA ILE A 122 -2.42 -13.27 -0.24
C ILE A 122 -3.25 -12.13 0.34
N THR A 123 -2.77 -11.56 1.45
CA THR A 123 -3.47 -10.50 2.19
C THR A 123 -2.54 -9.31 2.36
N GLY A 124 -3.01 -8.13 1.95
CA GLY A 124 -2.36 -6.86 2.24
C GLY A 124 -3.03 -6.18 3.43
N TYR A 125 -2.22 -5.65 4.33
CA TYR A 125 -2.68 -4.98 5.54
C TYR A 125 -2.42 -3.47 5.46
N GLY A 126 -3.21 -2.68 6.20
CA GLY A 126 -2.97 -1.26 6.43
C GLY A 126 -1.93 -1.05 7.52
N LYS A 127 -1.64 0.21 7.84
CA LYS A 127 -0.75 0.56 8.96
C LYS A 127 -1.23 -0.04 10.29
N ASP A 128 -2.54 -0.11 10.48
CA ASP A 128 -3.20 -0.48 11.73
C ASP A 128 -3.37 -2.00 11.88
N GLY A 129 -2.85 -2.79 10.93
CA GLY A 129 -3.06 -4.23 10.87
C GLY A 129 -4.46 -4.64 10.40
N GLN A 130 -5.30 -3.69 9.97
CA GLN A 130 -6.56 -3.99 9.30
C GLN A 130 -6.31 -4.54 7.89
N LYS A 131 -7.13 -5.49 7.44
CA LYS A 131 -7.01 -6.06 6.10
C LYS A 131 -7.49 -5.03 5.08
N VAL A 132 -6.60 -4.62 4.19
CA VAL A 132 -6.91 -3.69 3.10
C VAL A 132 -7.39 -4.47 1.87
N ILE A 133 -6.75 -5.60 1.58
CA ILE A 133 -7.10 -6.48 0.46
C ILE A 133 -6.83 -7.93 0.81
N ILE A 134 -7.70 -8.82 0.35
CA ILE A 134 -7.51 -10.26 0.38
C ILE A 134 -7.71 -10.74 -1.06
N GLN A 135 -6.78 -11.53 -1.57
CA GLN A 135 -6.93 -12.26 -2.82
C GLN A 135 -6.71 -13.74 -2.53
N VAL A 136 -7.60 -14.56 -3.06
CA VAL A 136 -7.54 -16.01 -2.97
C VAL A 136 -7.61 -16.58 -4.37
N SER A 137 -6.88 -17.65 -4.61
CA SER A 137 -7.02 -18.43 -5.84
C SER A 137 -6.95 -19.90 -5.48
N SER A 138 -7.71 -20.70 -6.22
CA SER A 138 -7.62 -22.15 -6.23
C SER A 138 -7.44 -22.55 -7.69
N ALA A 139 -6.46 -23.40 -7.96
CA ALA A 139 -6.36 -24.14 -9.21
C ALA A 139 -7.72 -24.81 -9.42
N GLY A 140 -8.44 -24.37 -10.45
CA GLY A 140 -9.74 -24.92 -10.75
C GLY A 140 -9.60 -26.42 -10.91
N THR A 141 -10.25 -27.18 -10.04
CA THR A 141 -10.47 -28.62 -10.23
C THR A 141 -11.27 -28.76 -11.52
N THR A 142 -10.56 -28.87 -12.63
CA THR A 142 -11.15 -29.30 -13.90
C THR A 142 -11.36 -30.79 -13.73
N ARG A 143 -12.54 -31.17 -13.25
CA ARG A 143 -13.09 -32.52 -13.38
C ARG A 143 -14.52 -32.39 -13.83
#